data_AF-A0AAN7AU72-F1
#
_entry.id   AF-A0AAN7AU72-F1
#
_cell.length_a   1.000
_cell.length_b   1.000
_cell.length_c   1.000
_cell.angle_alpha   90.00
_cell.angle_beta   90.00
_cell.angle_gamma   90.00
#
_symmetry.space_group_name_H-M   'P 1'
#
loop_
_entity.id
_entity.type
_entity.pdbx_description
1 polymer ?
#
loop_
_entity_poly.entity_id
_entity_poly.type
_entity_poly.pdbx_seq_one_letter_code
_entity_poly.pdbx_strand_id
1 'polypeptide(L)'
;MPSPTGDTLTTIQRVLDPYIRPREEAAHIRRILALHLDSSLKDGSVYEPLALVNTQKPGSASSTQGLYRQYLEALNANIKAREEFKKYTAQEDRTDEPEEPSGSDEAGLERLQEHLAIISLEKKRERLGAIEKHLIQLSQKPAASPDFMNPKEIFRDSRPLPNVPKELVSSMTLDNASTKAHLKDLNDQLEKHVFKAKLLLKKEEQALDRVKSQSTTRPETTPDSAKLEALNKTRIELISWIEAELSKASGDGADHPPSSPDNRFRVSRASVNEPINMDAQLASIKEKYNQYLEARKSLLDLISQHPKPDIRPLKPEEQNSQDESLASQTTPAGQLLTPYLEQLLALSREQKGLIAQKSHLNNTINKQVKENTTVLDHLAQESQLIPAHLMPGANRAKSSSTGLSAINDDYLQVSGRVKPWVYAAEQAKIATFEMVAEKIEEGQVALEGSLQTLAEIDLLLGRKEGETATQNEGEDDIWMAEGSSPTRKHTRRGSKMVEPTASTKTGTVWDMVNGNLGLLRNDE
;
A
#
# COMPACT_ATOMS: atom_id res chain seq x y z
N MET A 1 0.14 72.46 -19.06
CA MET A 1 0.84 71.19 -19.38
C MET A 1 0.95 70.37 -18.10
N PRO A 2 0.06 69.40 -17.85
CA PRO A 2 0.12 68.56 -16.66
C PRO A 2 1.06 67.35 -16.88
N SER A 3 1.85 67.01 -15.87
CA SER A 3 2.87 65.96 -15.89
C SER A 3 2.28 64.55 -15.69
N PRO A 4 2.47 63.59 -16.63
CA PRO A 4 1.94 62.23 -16.55
C PRO A 4 2.95 61.23 -15.96
N THR A 5 3.54 61.52 -14.79
CA THR A 5 4.61 60.70 -14.20
C THR A 5 4.15 59.83 -13.02
N GLY A 6 2.97 60.07 -12.46
CA GLY A 6 2.43 59.28 -11.33
C GLY A 6 1.89 57.91 -11.77
N ASP A 7 1.10 57.91 -12.85
CA ASP A 7 0.39 56.70 -13.29
C ASP A 7 1.36 55.62 -13.79
N THR A 8 2.40 56.01 -14.52
CA THR A 8 3.42 55.09 -15.03
C THR A 8 4.20 54.41 -13.91
N LEU A 9 4.55 55.16 -12.85
CA LEU A 9 5.29 54.64 -11.68
C LEU A 9 4.45 53.62 -10.92
N THR A 10 3.15 53.88 -10.71
CA THR A 10 2.25 52.93 -10.03
C THR A 10 2.02 51.64 -10.83
N THR A 11 1.95 51.71 -12.17
CA THR A 11 1.92 50.50 -13.03
C THR A 11 3.21 49.71 -12.96
N ILE A 12 4.36 50.37 -12.96
CA ILE A 12 5.67 49.69 -12.86
C ILE A 12 5.81 49.03 -11.49
N GLN A 13 5.40 49.71 -10.42
CA GLN A 13 5.42 49.14 -9.07
C GLN A 13 4.52 47.92 -8.97
N ARG A 14 3.29 47.97 -9.50
CA ARG A 14 2.37 46.82 -9.51
C ARG A 14 2.90 45.61 -10.30
N VAL A 15 3.67 45.85 -11.36
CA VAL A 15 4.32 44.79 -12.14
C VAL A 15 5.53 44.20 -11.41
N LEU A 16 6.23 45.00 -10.60
CA LEU A 16 7.42 44.58 -9.88
C LEU A 16 7.13 44.04 -8.47
N ASP A 17 6.01 44.42 -7.83
CA ASP A 17 5.61 43.97 -6.49
C ASP A 17 5.60 42.43 -6.34
N PRO A 18 5.19 41.62 -7.33
CA PRO A 18 5.30 40.16 -7.25
C PRO A 18 6.74 39.62 -7.27
N TYR A 19 7.69 40.41 -7.77
CA TYR A 19 9.10 40.06 -7.93
C TYR A 19 10.00 40.72 -6.87
N ILE A 20 9.51 41.74 -6.17
CA ILE A 20 10.20 42.41 -5.07
C ILE A 20 9.86 41.68 -3.77
N ARG A 21 10.73 40.74 -3.40
CA ARG A 21 10.66 40.07 -2.10
C ARG A 21 11.05 41.05 -0.98
N PRO A 22 10.39 41.02 0.19
CA PRO A 22 10.83 41.80 1.34
C PRO A 22 12.24 41.36 1.77
N ARG A 23 13.00 42.30 2.34
CA ARG A 23 14.43 42.13 2.65
C ARG A 23 14.70 40.92 3.56
N GLU A 24 13.76 40.61 4.43
CA GLU A 24 13.82 39.49 5.37
C GLU A 24 13.64 38.13 4.67
N GLU A 25 12.66 38.01 3.77
CA GLU A 25 12.50 36.82 2.92
C GLU A 25 13.72 36.61 2.03
N ALA A 26 14.24 37.68 1.42
CA ALA A 26 15.44 37.58 0.58
C ALA A 26 16.66 37.14 1.40
N ALA A 27 16.81 37.61 2.65
CA ALA A 27 17.88 37.18 3.55
C ALA A 27 17.71 35.73 4.01
N HIS A 28 16.47 35.30 4.28
CA HIS A 28 16.14 33.91 4.64
C HIS A 28 16.42 32.95 3.48
N ILE A 29 15.98 33.30 2.26
CA ILE A 29 16.27 32.53 1.04
C ILE A 29 17.78 32.44 0.81
N ARG A 30 18.53 33.56 0.94
CA ARG A 30 19.99 33.54 0.81
C ARG A 30 20.64 32.63 1.86
N ARG A 31 20.13 32.59 3.09
CA ARG A 31 20.64 31.72 4.15
C ARG A 31 20.38 30.24 3.85
N ILE A 32 19.17 29.90 3.40
CA ILE A 32 18.83 28.52 2.97
C ILE A 32 19.69 28.09 1.79
N LEU A 33 19.84 28.95 0.77
CA LEU A 33 20.67 28.67 -0.39
C LEU A 33 22.14 28.52 0.00
N ALA A 34 22.65 29.36 0.90
CA ALA A 34 24.02 29.24 1.42
C ALA A 34 24.22 27.89 2.11
N LEU A 35 23.31 27.47 3.00
CA LEU A 35 23.37 26.17 3.67
C LEU A 35 23.27 24.99 2.67
N HIS A 36 22.41 25.10 1.66
CA HIS A 36 22.27 24.07 0.63
C HIS A 36 23.52 23.97 -0.25
N LEU A 37 24.12 25.10 -0.64
CA LEU A 37 25.37 25.14 -1.40
C LEU A 37 26.54 24.59 -0.58
N ASP A 38 26.62 24.95 0.71
CA ASP A 38 27.63 24.44 1.64
C ASP A 38 27.52 22.91 1.82
N SER A 39 26.29 22.39 1.85
CA SER A 39 26.05 20.93 1.87
C SER A 39 26.34 20.22 0.54
N SER A 40 26.33 20.96 -0.58
CA SER A 40 26.57 20.44 -1.93
C SER A 40 28.06 20.50 -2.33
N LEU A 41 28.84 21.41 -1.74
CA LEU A 41 30.29 21.44 -1.85
C LEU A 41 30.90 20.39 -0.90
N LYS A 42 31.06 19.16 -1.38
CA LYS A 42 31.70 18.09 -0.61
C LYS A 42 33.22 18.20 -0.50
N ASP A 43 33.87 19.14 -1.19
CA ASP A 43 35.32 19.34 -1.12
C ASP A 43 35.65 20.83 -1.03
N GLY A 44 36.41 21.20 -0.01
CA GLY A 44 36.78 22.57 0.36
C GLY A 44 37.73 23.27 -0.62
N SER A 45 37.36 23.41 -1.88
CA SER A 45 38.08 24.22 -2.86
C SER A 45 37.22 25.40 -3.32
N VAL A 46 36.99 26.35 -2.41
CA VAL A 46 36.46 27.68 -2.75
C VAL A 46 37.64 28.60 -3.05
N TYR A 47 38.24 28.45 -4.24
CA TYR A 47 39.20 29.44 -4.76
C TYR A 47 38.90 29.87 -6.19
N GLU A 48 37.81 29.41 -6.80
CA GLU A 48 37.37 29.89 -8.10
C GLU A 48 36.08 30.70 -7.96
N PRO A 49 36.03 31.95 -8.44
CA PRO A 49 34.80 32.73 -8.45
C PRO A 49 33.71 31.93 -9.17
N LEU A 50 32.54 31.77 -8.55
CA LEU A 50 31.35 31.08 -9.12
C LEU A 50 30.94 31.60 -10.51
N ALA A 51 31.46 32.76 -10.93
CA ALA A 51 31.30 33.33 -12.25
C ALA A 51 32.06 32.58 -13.37
N LEU A 52 33.04 31.73 -13.04
CA LEU A 52 33.88 30.99 -14.00
C LEU A 52 33.60 29.48 -14.03
N VAL A 53 32.67 28.97 -13.22
CA VAL A 53 32.24 27.58 -13.32
C VAL A 53 31.53 27.39 -14.65
N ASN A 54 32.20 26.73 -15.59
CA ASN A 54 31.65 26.41 -16.89
C ASN A 54 30.39 25.54 -16.71
N THR A 55 29.21 26.15 -16.86
CA THR A 55 27.88 25.53 -16.70
C THR A 55 27.59 24.43 -17.71
N GLN A 56 28.49 24.19 -18.66
CA GLN A 56 28.31 23.22 -19.73
C GLN A 56 28.49 21.76 -19.28
N LYS A 57 29.01 21.52 -18.08
CA LYS A 57 29.16 20.16 -17.56
C LYS A 57 28.62 20.07 -16.13
N PRO A 58 27.36 19.66 -15.94
CA PRO A 58 26.89 19.36 -14.59
C PRO A 58 27.74 18.21 -14.06
N GLY A 59 28.45 18.48 -12.97
CA GLY A 59 29.22 17.47 -12.24
C GLY A 59 28.31 16.29 -11.91
N SER A 60 28.86 15.08 -12.07
CA SER A 60 28.18 13.83 -11.71
C SER A 60 27.87 13.81 -10.21
N ALA A 61 26.74 14.39 -9.82
CA ALA A 61 26.21 14.29 -8.47
C ALA A 61 25.68 12.86 -8.27
N SER A 62 26.58 11.97 -7.85
CA SER A 62 26.34 10.55 -7.55
C SER A 62 25.31 10.30 -6.42
N SER A 63 24.71 11.36 -5.86
CA SER A 63 23.82 11.32 -4.69
C SER A 63 22.36 11.64 -5.00
N THR A 64 21.98 11.85 -6.27
CA THR A 64 20.60 12.22 -6.61
C THR A 64 19.89 11.03 -7.26
N GLN A 65 18.88 10.51 -6.57
CA GLN A 65 18.12 9.33 -6.97
C GLN A 65 16.69 9.77 -7.32
N GLY A 66 16.10 9.23 -8.39
CA GLY A 66 14.71 9.53 -8.79
C GLY A 66 14.57 10.60 -9.88
N LEU A 67 13.51 11.42 -9.80
CA LEU A 67 13.12 12.40 -10.83
C LEU A 67 14.22 13.41 -11.14
N TYR A 68 14.95 13.88 -10.11
CA TYR A 68 16.06 14.82 -10.33
C TYR A 68 17.19 14.19 -11.16
N ARG A 69 17.43 12.88 -11.02
CA ARG A 69 18.39 12.15 -11.88
C ARG A 69 17.89 12.10 -13.31
N GLN A 70 16.61 11.79 -13.52
CA GLN A 70 16.00 11.75 -14.86
C GLN A 70 16.01 13.14 -15.50
N TYR A 71 15.75 14.19 -14.72
CA TYR A 71 15.85 15.58 -15.17
C TYR A 71 17.28 15.94 -15.56
N LEU A 72 18.28 15.62 -14.73
CA LEU A 72 19.69 15.85 -15.07
C LEU A 72 20.15 15.04 -16.29
N GLU A 73 19.65 13.81 -16.44
CA GLU A 73 19.91 12.97 -17.61
C GLU A 73 19.28 13.57 -18.88
N ALA A 74 18.03 14.03 -18.80
CA ALA A 74 17.37 14.73 -19.89
C ALA A 74 18.05 16.07 -20.23
N LEU A 75 18.52 16.80 -19.23
CA LEU A 75 19.26 18.06 -19.41
C LEU A 75 20.61 17.77 -20.10
N ASN A 76 21.33 16.75 -19.67
CA ASN A 76 22.56 16.30 -20.32
C ASN A 76 22.33 15.83 -21.76
N ALA A 77 21.24 15.09 -22.01
CA ALA A 77 20.85 14.69 -23.36
C ALA A 77 20.51 15.91 -24.22
N ASN A 78 19.83 16.92 -23.66
CA ASN A 78 19.51 18.17 -24.34
C ASN A 78 20.77 18.99 -24.67
N ILE A 79 21.71 19.10 -23.74
CA ILE A 79 23.00 19.76 -23.98
C ILE A 79 23.74 19.06 -25.11
N LYS A 80 23.84 17.72 -25.07
CA LYS A 80 24.47 16.94 -26.15
C LYS A 80 23.78 17.15 -27.49
N ALA A 81 22.45 17.09 -27.54
CA ALA A 81 21.69 17.32 -28.76
C ALA A 81 21.90 18.74 -29.31
N ARG A 82 22.00 19.75 -28.44
CA ARG A 82 22.32 21.13 -28.83
C ARG A 82 23.74 21.27 -29.35
N GLU A 83 24.71 20.58 -28.75
CA GLU A 83 26.09 20.57 -29.24
C GLU A 83 26.19 19.88 -30.60
N GLU A 84 25.51 18.76 -30.78
CA GLU A 84 25.43 18.06 -32.07
C GLU A 84 24.76 18.93 -33.12
N PHE A 85 23.62 19.55 -32.81
CA PHE A 85 22.96 20.49 -33.71
C PHE A 85 23.88 21.65 -34.11
N LYS A 86 24.56 22.27 -33.14
CA LYS A 86 25.54 23.34 -33.40
C LYS A 86 26.71 22.88 -34.28
N LYS A 87 27.16 21.63 -34.13
CA LYS A 87 28.20 21.04 -34.98
C LYS A 87 27.69 20.86 -36.41
N TYR A 88 26.46 20.39 -36.58
CA TYR A 88 25.85 20.24 -37.90
C TYR A 88 25.63 21.59 -38.59
N THR A 89 25.06 22.59 -37.90
CA THR A 89 24.87 23.93 -38.48
C THR A 89 26.21 24.59 -38.82
N ALA A 90 27.22 24.47 -37.96
CA ALA A 90 28.55 25.02 -38.24
C ALA A 90 29.31 24.26 -39.35
N GLN A 91 28.90 23.03 -39.67
CA GLN A 91 29.43 22.26 -40.80
C GLN A 91 28.74 22.67 -42.11
N GLU A 92 27.43 22.94 -42.06
CA GLU A 92 26.63 23.43 -43.19
C GLU A 92 27.06 24.85 -43.60
N ASP A 93 27.25 25.74 -42.64
CA ASP A 93 27.79 27.11 -42.85
C ASP A 93 29.22 27.14 -43.42
N ARG A 94 29.97 26.02 -43.34
CA ARG A 94 31.33 25.90 -43.89
C ARG A 94 31.35 25.32 -45.31
N THR A 95 30.25 24.73 -45.76
CA THR A 95 30.12 24.16 -47.11
C THR A 95 29.50 25.10 -48.12
N ASP A 96 28.86 26.18 -47.67
CA ASP A 96 28.32 27.23 -48.54
C ASP A 96 29.25 28.47 -48.52
N GLU A 97 30.10 28.62 -49.53
CA GLU A 97 30.67 29.94 -49.85
C GLU A 97 29.53 30.89 -50.26
N PRO A 98 29.58 32.18 -49.88
CA PRO A 98 28.51 33.12 -50.17
C PRO A 98 28.53 33.54 -51.65
N GLU A 99 27.72 32.89 -52.48
CA GLU A 99 27.23 33.55 -53.70
C GLU A 99 26.16 34.58 -53.31
N GLU A 100 26.28 35.79 -53.86
CA GLU A 100 25.46 36.95 -53.51
C GLU A 100 23.95 36.74 -53.63
N PRO A 101 23.13 37.41 -52.78
CA PRO A 101 21.70 37.21 -52.76
C PRO A 101 21.04 38.01 -53.90
N SER A 102 20.78 37.34 -55.02
CA SER A 102 19.85 37.87 -56.03
C SER A 102 18.71 36.89 -56.27
N GLY A 103 17.59 37.17 -55.58
CA GLY A 103 16.23 36.78 -55.94
C GLY A 103 15.91 35.29 -55.96
N SER A 104 15.46 34.73 -54.83
CA SER A 104 14.40 33.70 -54.84
C SER A 104 13.86 33.38 -53.44
N ASP A 105 13.22 34.37 -52.78
CA ASP A 105 12.40 34.05 -51.60
C ASP A 105 11.30 33.02 -51.94
N GLU A 106 10.85 32.95 -53.20
CA GLU A 106 9.94 31.91 -53.69
C GLU A 106 10.56 30.51 -53.77
N ALA A 107 11.84 30.36 -54.16
CA ALA A 107 12.49 29.04 -54.21
C ALA A 107 12.81 28.51 -52.80
N GLY A 108 13.11 29.41 -51.85
CA GLY A 108 13.22 29.06 -50.43
C GLY A 108 11.89 28.59 -49.85
N LEU A 109 10.78 29.27 -50.17
CA LEU A 109 9.43 28.87 -49.76
C LEU A 109 8.98 27.56 -50.41
N GLU A 110 9.28 27.34 -51.69
CA GLU A 110 8.97 26.09 -52.40
C GLU A 110 9.76 24.91 -51.82
N ARG A 111 11.07 25.08 -51.56
CA ARG A 111 11.91 24.07 -50.89
C ARG A 111 11.45 23.76 -49.47
N LEU A 112 10.99 24.76 -48.72
CA LEU A 112 10.38 24.55 -47.40
C LEU A 112 9.04 23.83 -47.50
N GLN A 113 8.21 24.15 -48.49
CA GLN A 113 6.93 23.48 -48.72
C GLN A 113 7.12 22.02 -49.15
N GLU A 114 8.10 21.74 -49.99
CA GLU A 114 8.53 20.38 -50.34
C GLU A 114 9.03 19.62 -49.11
N HIS A 115 9.89 20.24 -48.29
CA HIS A 115 10.38 19.62 -47.05
C HIS A 115 9.25 19.34 -46.05
N LEU A 116 8.30 20.27 -45.88
CA LEU A 116 7.09 20.05 -45.08
C LEU A 116 6.21 18.93 -45.65
N ALA A 117 6.10 18.83 -46.97
CA ALA A 117 5.38 17.74 -47.62
C ALA A 117 6.07 16.39 -47.35
N ILE A 118 7.41 16.32 -47.45
CA ILE A 118 8.20 15.13 -47.12
C ILE A 118 8.00 14.73 -45.66
N ILE A 119 8.13 15.65 -44.71
CA ILE A 119 7.88 15.38 -43.28
C ILE A 119 6.46 14.87 -43.06
N SER A 120 5.47 15.47 -43.75
CA SER A 120 4.07 15.03 -43.64
C SER A 120 3.87 13.61 -44.17
N LEU A 121 4.59 13.21 -45.22
CA LEU A 121 4.56 11.88 -45.81
C LEU A 121 5.29 10.87 -44.92
N GLU A 122 6.44 11.23 -44.34
CA GLU A 122 7.17 10.41 -43.38
C GLU A 122 6.30 10.12 -42.15
N LYS A 123 5.67 11.15 -41.58
CA LYS A 123 4.74 11.00 -40.45
C LYS A 123 3.55 10.09 -40.78
N LYS A 124 3.02 10.18 -42.01
CA LYS A 124 1.95 9.27 -42.49
C LYS A 124 2.46 7.84 -42.60
N ARG A 125 3.67 7.64 -43.15
CA ARG A 125 4.31 6.32 -43.25
C ARG A 125 4.57 5.71 -41.87
N GLU A 126 5.07 6.48 -40.92
CA GLU A 126 5.26 6.03 -39.54
C GLU A 126 3.94 5.62 -38.89
N ARG A 127 2.88 6.41 -39.07
CA ARG A 127 1.54 6.07 -38.58
C ARG A 127 1.02 4.77 -39.18
N LEU A 128 1.19 4.59 -40.50
CA LEU A 128 0.80 3.35 -41.17
C LEU A 128 1.62 2.16 -40.68
N GLY A 129 2.94 2.31 -40.51
CA GLY A 129 3.81 1.28 -39.96
C GLY A 129 3.46 0.93 -38.50
N ALA A 130 3.02 1.90 -37.69
CA ALA A 130 2.50 1.63 -36.35
C ALA A 130 1.20 0.83 -36.39
N ILE A 131 0.27 1.19 -37.28
CA ILE A 131 -0.99 0.44 -37.48
C ILE A 131 -0.69 -0.99 -37.94
N GLU A 132 0.20 -1.17 -38.91
CA GLU A 132 0.62 -2.48 -39.41
C GLU A 132 1.26 -3.32 -38.29
N LYS A 133 2.19 -2.76 -37.52
CA LYS A 133 2.76 -3.42 -36.34
C LYS A 133 1.69 -3.88 -35.36
N HIS A 134 0.72 -3.01 -35.05
CA HIS A 134 -0.36 -3.37 -34.14
C HIS A 134 -1.31 -4.40 -34.74
N LEU A 135 -1.57 -4.37 -36.05
CA LEU A 135 -2.36 -5.38 -36.75
C LEU A 135 -1.65 -6.74 -36.72
N ILE A 136 -0.35 -6.77 -36.98
CA ILE A 136 0.48 -7.97 -36.85
C ILE A 136 0.44 -8.50 -35.41
N GLN A 137 0.64 -7.63 -34.41
CA GLN A 137 0.53 -8.00 -32.99
C GLN A 137 -0.85 -8.54 -32.63
N LEU A 138 -1.91 -7.96 -33.18
CA LEU A 138 -3.28 -8.44 -32.99
C LEU A 138 -3.46 -9.81 -33.65
N SER A 139 -2.96 -10.02 -34.86
CA SER A 139 -3.04 -11.32 -35.56
C SER A 139 -2.21 -12.42 -34.89
N GLN A 140 -1.15 -12.07 -34.15
CA GLN A 140 -0.35 -13.00 -33.37
C GLN A 140 -1.00 -13.40 -32.05
N LYS A 141 -2.00 -12.64 -31.58
CA LYS A 141 -2.74 -13.03 -30.38
C LYS A 141 -3.60 -14.24 -30.71
N PRO A 142 -3.63 -15.25 -29.82
CA PRO A 142 -4.44 -16.44 -30.04
C PRO A 142 -5.92 -16.08 -30.23
N ALA A 143 -6.41 -15.01 -29.61
CA ALA A 143 -7.78 -14.53 -29.75
C ALA A 143 -8.19 -14.03 -31.15
N ALA A 144 -7.22 -13.79 -32.04
CA ALA A 144 -7.48 -13.34 -33.41
C ALA A 144 -7.45 -14.47 -34.44
N SER A 145 -7.09 -15.70 -34.05
CA SER A 145 -7.24 -16.84 -34.95
C SER A 145 -8.74 -17.14 -35.12
N PRO A 146 -9.20 -17.44 -36.34
CA PRO A 146 -10.60 -17.81 -36.58
C PRO A 146 -11.00 -19.06 -35.78
N ASP A 147 -10.00 -19.85 -35.36
CA ASP A 147 -10.18 -21.08 -34.62
C ASP A 147 -10.17 -20.92 -33.09
N PHE A 148 -9.85 -19.74 -32.56
CA PHE A 148 -9.82 -19.49 -31.11
C PHE A 148 -11.16 -19.75 -30.42
N MET A 149 -12.26 -19.45 -31.12
CA MET A 149 -13.63 -19.68 -30.63
C MET A 149 -14.20 -21.03 -31.09
N ASN A 150 -13.41 -21.89 -31.75
CA ASN A 150 -13.90 -23.20 -32.14
C ASN A 150 -14.02 -24.09 -30.89
N PRO A 151 -15.24 -24.52 -30.51
CA PRO A 151 -15.44 -25.35 -29.32
C PRO A 151 -14.66 -26.66 -29.44
N LYS A 152 -14.47 -27.17 -30.66
CA LYS A 152 -13.68 -28.38 -30.91
C LYS A 152 -12.19 -28.22 -30.63
N GLU A 153 -11.64 -27.00 -30.63
CA GLU A 153 -10.24 -26.71 -30.30
C GLU A 153 -10.08 -26.36 -28.82
N ILE A 154 -10.98 -25.54 -28.28
CA ILE A 154 -11.04 -25.17 -26.86
C ILE A 154 -11.17 -26.41 -25.95
N PHE A 155 -11.94 -27.41 -26.39
CA PHE A 155 -12.21 -28.61 -25.60
C PHE A 155 -11.30 -29.80 -25.95
N ARG A 156 -10.25 -29.66 -26.80
CA ARG A 156 -9.34 -30.78 -27.15
C ARG A 156 -8.63 -31.38 -25.94
N ASP A 157 -8.18 -30.52 -25.04
CA ASP A 157 -7.43 -30.92 -23.84
C ASP A 157 -8.34 -31.11 -22.61
N SER A 158 -9.64 -30.87 -22.76
CA SER A 158 -10.62 -31.09 -21.71
C SER A 158 -11.09 -32.54 -21.69
N ARG A 159 -11.36 -33.09 -20.50
CA ARG A 159 -12.05 -34.38 -20.37
C ARG A 159 -13.34 -34.33 -21.18
N PRO A 160 -13.67 -35.35 -22.01
CA PRO A 160 -14.92 -35.37 -22.75
C PRO A 160 -16.07 -35.21 -21.76
N LEU A 161 -16.86 -34.15 -21.95
CA LEU A 161 -18.04 -33.93 -21.12
C LEU A 161 -18.96 -35.15 -21.26
N PRO A 162 -19.64 -35.57 -20.18
CA PRO A 162 -20.64 -36.63 -20.27
C PRO A 162 -21.67 -36.23 -21.32
N ASN A 163 -21.98 -37.18 -22.22
CA ASN A 163 -22.86 -36.95 -23.37
C ASN A 163 -24.26 -36.58 -22.84
N VAL A 164 -24.58 -35.28 -22.86
CA VAL A 164 -25.86 -34.79 -22.37
C VAL A 164 -26.94 -35.29 -23.34
N PRO A 165 -28.04 -35.90 -22.84
CA PRO A 165 -29.13 -36.38 -23.70
C PRO A 165 -29.62 -35.28 -24.63
N LYS A 166 -29.64 -35.57 -25.95
CA LYS A 166 -30.05 -34.62 -26.99
C LYS A 166 -31.50 -34.12 -26.81
N GLU A 167 -32.30 -34.83 -26.02
CA GLU A 167 -33.65 -34.43 -25.59
C GLU A 167 -33.65 -33.17 -24.72
N LEU A 168 -32.64 -32.97 -23.85
CA LEU A 168 -32.58 -31.77 -23.00
C LEU A 168 -32.21 -30.51 -23.80
N VAL A 169 -31.36 -30.64 -24.82
CA VAL A 169 -30.94 -29.51 -25.66
C VAL A 169 -32.03 -29.09 -26.65
N SER A 170 -32.83 -30.04 -27.13
CA SER A 170 -33.99 -29.76 -28.01
C SER A 170 -35.20 -29.24 -27.24
N SER A 171 -35.32 -29.53 -25.93
CA SER A 171 -36.34 -28.92 -25.06
C SER A 171 -36.12 -27.43 -24.79
N MET A 172 -34.87 -26.94 -24.87
CA MET A 172 -34.55 -25.53 -24.67
C MET A 172 -34.92 -24.63 -25.86
N THR A 173 -35.01 -25.18 -27.07
CA THR A 173 -35.28 -24.38 -28.28
C THR A 173 -36.74 -24.43 -28.75
N LEU A 174 -37.54 -25.41 -28.29
CA LEU A 174 -38.93 -25.56 -28.74
C LEU A 174 -40.01 -24.91 -27.86
N ASP A 175 -39.69 -24.41 -26.65
CA ASP A 175 -40.72 -24.33 -25.61
C ASP A 175 -40.84 -22.97 -24.88
N ASN A 176 -41.03 -21.88 -25.63
CA ASN A 176 -41.37 -20.58 -25.04
C ASN A 176 -42.77 -20.55 -24.36
N ALA A 177 -43.62 -21.56 -24.60
CA ALA A 177 -44.91 -21.72 -23.95
C ALA A 177 -44.84 -22.66 -22.72
N SER A 178 -44.09 -23.77 -22.77
CA SER A 178 -43.91 -24.65 -21.60
C SER A 178 -42.99 -24.05 -20.54
N THR A 179 -42.00 -23.23 -20.93
CA THR A 179 -41.14 -22.49 -19.97
C THR A 179 -41.94 -21.54 -19.09
N LYS A 180 -43.01 -20.91 -19.59
CA LYS A 180 -43.89 -20.07 -18.75
C LYS A 180 -44.69 -20.89 -17.74
N ALA A 181 -45.15 -22.09 -18.12
CA ALA A 181 -45.83 -23.01 -17.21
C ALA A 181 -44.84 -23.59 -16.17
N HIS A 182 -43.62 -23.92 -16.60
CA HIS A 182 -42.57 -24.43 -15.72
C HIS A 182 -42.03 -23.36 -14.76
N LEU A 183 -41.89 -22.11 -15.19
CA LEU A 183 -41.54 -20.98 -14.32
C LEU A 183 -42.63 -20.71 -13.29
N LYS A 184 -43.90 -20.82 -13.68
CA LYS A 184 -45.00 -20.69 -12.73
C LYS A 184 -45.00 -21.83 -11.70
N ASP A 185 -44.79 -23.07 -12.13
CA ASP A 185 -44.65 -24.21 -11.21
C ASP A 185 -43.44 -24.06 -10.29
N LEU A 186 -42.31 -23.55 -10.79
CA LEU A 186 -41.12 -23.27 -9.99
C LEU A 186 -41.36 -22.13 -8.99
N ASN A 187 -42.12 -21.10 -9.38
CA ASN A 187 -42.55 -20.03 -8.48
C ASN A 187 -43.50 -20.55 -7.41
N ASP A 188 -44.49 -21.38 -7.76
CA ASP A 188 -45.42 -21.99 -6.81
C ASP A 188 -44.68 -22.93 -5.82
N GLN A 189 -43.65 -23.65 -6.30
CA GLN A 189 -42.75 -24.42 -5.44
C GLN A 189 -41.93 -23.52 -4.51
N LEU A 190 -41.37 -22.42 -5.02
CA LEU A 190 -40.62 -21.46 -4.23
C LEU A 190 -41.50 -20.84 -3.14
N GLU A 191 -42.72 -20.39 -3.49
CA GLU A 191 -43.69 -19.86 -2.54
C GLU A 191 -44.05 -20.89 -1.46
N LYS A 192 -44.25 -22.15 -1.83
CA LYS A 192 -44.46 -23.25 -0.88
C LYS A 192 -43.26 -23.46 0.05
N HIS A 193 -42.04 -23.38 -0.47
CA HIS A 193 -40.82 -23.50 0.33
C HIS A 193 -40.62 -22.31 1.27
N VAL A 194 -40.87 -21.09 0.79
CA VAL A 194 -40.82 -19.86 1.59
C VAL A 194 -41.87 -19.92 2.70
N PHE A 195 -43.09 -20.38 2.41
CA PHE A 195 -44.12 -20.53 3.43
C PHE A 195 -43.76 -21.58 4.48
N LYS A 196 -43.21 -22.73 4.06
CA LYS A 196 -42.69 -23.74 4.99
C LYS A 196 -41.55 -23.21 5.85
N ALA A 197 -40.61 -22.47 5.26
CA ALA A 197 -39.49 -21.87 5.98
C ALA A 197 -39.98 -20.83 7.00
N LYS A 198 -40.91 -19.95 6.61
CA LYS A 198 -41.55 -18.98 7.52
C LYS A 198 -42.29 -19.68 8.66
N LEU A 199 -42.97 -20.80 8.39
CA LEU A 199 -43.64 -21.59 9.44
C LEU A 199 -42.64 -22.25 10.38
N LEU A 200 -41.53 -22.78 9.87
CA LEU A 200 -40.46 -23.36 10.68
C LEU A 200 -39.78 -22.29 11.55
N LEU A 201 -39.50 -21.11 10.99
CA LEU A 201 -38.95 -19.99 11.73
C LEU A 201 -39.87 -19.54 12.87
N LYS A 202 -41.17 -19.42 12.62
CA LYS A 202 -42.13 -19.10 13.71
C LYS A 202 -42.18 -20.19 14.78
N LYS A 203 -42.03 -21.47 14.41
CA LYS A 203 -41.97 -22.56 15.40
C LYS A 203 -40.69 -22.51 16.22
N GLU A 204 -39.57 -22.20 15.59
CA GLU A 204 -38.28 -22.05 16.25
C GLU A 204 -38.28 -20.82 17.17
N GLU A 205 -38.79 -19.69 16.72
CA GLU A 205 -38.96 -18.47 17.53
C GLU A 205 -39.84 -18.73 18.75
N GLN A 206 -40.98 -19.42 18.58
CA GLN A 206 -41.82 -19.84 19.72
C GLN A 206 -41.10 -20.83 20.64
N ALA A 207 -40.27 -21.72 20.11
CA ALA A 207 -39.44 -22.62 20.93
C ALA A 207 -38.36 -21.83 21.68
N LEU A 208 -37.76 -20.83 21.05
CA LEU A 208 -36.77 -19.94 21.62
C LEU A 208 -37.40 -19.09 22.74
N ASP A 209 -38.59 -18.55 22.53
CA ASP A 209 -39.33 -17.79 23.56
C ASP A 209 -39.78 -18.69 24.72
N ARG A 210 -40.14 -19.95 24.46
CA ARG A 210 -40.39 -20.94 25.51
C ARG A 210 -39.12 -21.26 26.30
N VAL A 211 -37.98 -21.43 25.62
CA VAL A 211 -36.68 -21.66 26.29
C VAL A 211 -36.24 -20.42 27.06
N LYS A 212 -36.43 -19.22 26.53
CA LYS A 212 -36.15 -17.94 27.22
C LYS A 212 -37.03 -17.77 28.45
N SER A 213 -38.31 -18.11 28.37
CA SER A 213 -39.22 -18.02 29.53
C SER A 213 -38.98 -19.12 30.57
N GLN A 214 -38.47 -20.29 30.17
CA GLN A 214 -38.05 -21.37 31.09
C GLN A 214 -36.64 -21.16 31.66
N SER A 215 -35.78 -20.41 30.96
CA SER A 215 -34.44 -20.05 31.42
C SER A 215 -34.52 -18.89 32.41
N THR A 216 -34.59 -19.20 33.70
CA THR A 216 -34.48 -18.22 34.79
C THR A 216 -33.07 -17.62 34.92
N THR A 217 -32.12 -18.02 34.07
CA THR A 217 -30.74 -17.55 34.07
C THR A 217 -30.51 -16.59 32.91
N ARG A 218 -30.97 -15.34 33.11
CA ARG A 218 -30.50 -14.20 32.33
C ARG A 218 -28.97 -14.12 32.47
N PRO A 219 -28.19 -13.95 31.39
CA PRO A 219 -26.72 -13.96 31.43
C PRO A 219 -26.08 -12.84 32.26
N GLU A 220 -26.87 -11.86 32.71
CA GLU A 220 -26.39 -10.75 33.55
C GLU A 220 -26.14 -11.11 35.02
N THR A 221 -26.61 -12.27 35.50
CA THR A 221 -26.38 -12.73 36.89
C THR A 221 -25.55 -14.01 36.96
N THR A 222 -24.55 -14.16 36.08
CA THR A 222 -23.46 -15.11 36.36
C THR A 222 -22.55 -14.47 37.41
N PRO A 223 -22.37 -15.09 38.60
CA PRO A 223 -21.52 -14.50 39.63
C PRO A 223 -20.12 -14.32 39.06
N ASP A 224 -19.50 -13.16 39.29
CA ASP A 224 -18.19 -12.83 38.71
C ASP A 224 -17.11 -13.87 39.07
N SER A 225 -17.29 -14.62 40.17
CA SER A 225 -16.49 -15.79 40.53
C SER A 225 -16.49 -16.88 39.44
N ALA A 226 -17.63 -17.18 38.83
CA ALA A 226 -17.74 -18.18 37.77
C ALA A 226 -17.10 -17.69 36.47
N LYS A 227 -17.19 -16.38 36.18
CA LYS A 227 -16.50 -15.76 35.04
C LYS A 227 -14.98 -15.79 35.23
N LEU A 228 -14.49 -15.48 36.43
CA LEU A 228 -13.07 -15.55 36.76
C LEU A 228 -12.55 -16.98 36.68
N GLU A 229 -13.32 -17.97 37.14
CA GLU A 229 -12.94 -19.38 37.02
C GLU A 229 -12.90 -19.84 35.56
N ALA A 230 -13.89 -19.44 34.75
CA ALA A 230 -13.90 -19.72 33.33
C ALA A 230 -12.70 -19.07 32.62
N LEU A 231 -12.40 -17.80 32.91
CA LEU A 231 -11.22 -17.10 32.36
C LEU A 231 -9.90 -17.74 32.80
N ASN A 232 -9.82 -18.21 34.04
CA ASN A 232 -8.64 -18.90 34.52
C ASN A 232 -8.47 -20.27 33.83
N LYS A 233 -9.56 -21.01 33.60
CA LYS A 233 -9.55 -22.24 32.80
C LYS A 233 -9.12 -21.98 31.37
N THR A 234 -9.67 -20.96 30.71
CA THR A 234 -9.24 -20.60 29.34
C THR A 234 -7.78 -20.16 29.29
N ARG A 235 -7.29 -19.46 30.33
CA ARG A 235 -5.89 -19.07 30.44
C ARG A 235 -4.98 -20.30 30.55
N ILE A 236 -5.33 -21.25 31.42
CA ILE A 236 -4.56 -22.49 31.60
C ILE A 236 -4.55 -23.30 30.29
N GLU A 237 -5.69 -23.38 29.61
CA GLU A 237 -5.80 -24.09 28.34
C GLU A 237 -4.99 -23.42 27.21
N LEU A 238 -5.00 -22.09 27.14
CA LEU A 238 -4.15 -21.32 26.22
C LEU A 238 -2.67 -21.50 26.51
N ILE A 239 -2.27 -21.46 27.79
CA ILE A 239 -0.88 -21.71 28.18
C ILE A 239 -0.48 -23.12 27.78
N SER A 240 -1.29 -24.12 28.11
CA SER A 240 -1.03 -25.52 27.72
C SER A 240 -0.96 -25.69 26.20
N TRP A 241 -1.82 -25.01 25.45
CA TRP A 241 -1.79 -25.04 23.99
C TRP A 241 -0.53 -24.36 23.44
N ILE A 242 -0.16 -23.19 23.96
CA ILE A 242 1.08 -22.49 23.58
C ILE A 242 2.30 -23.34 23.94
N GLU A 243 2.34 -23.95 25.12
CA GLU A 243 3.41 -24.85 25.54
C GLU A 243 3.50 -26.08 24.64
N ALA A 244 2.35 -26.68 24.28
CA ALA A 244 2.31 -27.79 23.33
C ALA A 244 2.77 -27.35 21.95
N GLU A 245 2.38 -26.17 21.47
CA GLU A 245 2.79 -25.67 20.16
C GLU A 245 4.27 -25.26 20.14
N LEU A 246 4.78 -24.69 21.23
CA LEU A 246 6.21 -24.42 21.44
C LEU A 246 7.02 -25.71 21.54
N SER A 247 6.50 -26.78 22.16
CA SER A 247 7.17 -28.08 22.19
C SER A 247 7.25 -28.75 20.80
N LYS A 248 6.27 -28.49 19.93
CA LYS A 248 6.31 -28.93 18.51
C LYS A 248 7.25 -28.06 17.67
N ALA A 249 7.35 -26.76 17.97
CA ALA A 249 8.22 -25.82 17.26
C ALA A 249 9.68 -25.89 17.71
N SER A 250 9.94 -26.26 18.96
CA SER A 250 11.26 -26.62 19.47
C SER A 250 11.59 -28.02 18.96
N GLY A 251 12.04 -28.11 17.71
CA GLY A 251 12.36 -29.35 17.01
C GLY A 251 13.43 -30.21 17.70
N ASP A 252 13.04 -30.90 18.76
CA ASP A 252 13.68 -32.13 19.22
C ASP A 252 12.92 -33.28 18.57
N GLY A 253 13.24 -33.50 17.30
CA GLY A 253 12.83 -34.68 16.57
C GLY A 253 13.55 -35.90 17.15
N ALA A 254 12.89 -36.58 18.08
CA ALA A 254 13.19 -37.96 18.41
C ALA A 254 11.88 -38.72 18.50
N ASP A 255 11.63 -39.52 17.46
CA ASP A 255 10.60 -40.53 17.39
C ASP A 255 10.57 -41.35 18.70
N HIS A 256 9.45 -41.30 19.43
CA HIS A 256 9.12 -42.33 20.40
C HIS A 256 7.73 -42.91 20.09
N PRO A 257 7.62 -44.24 19.89
CA PRO A 257 6.36 -44.91 19.64
C PRO A 257 5.48 -44.94 20.91
N PRO A 258 4.16 -45.17 20.77
CA PRO A 258 3.21 -44.97 21.86
C PRO A 258 3.30 -46.12 22.86
N SER A 259 3.61 -45.82 24.12
CA SER A 259 3.41 -46.77 25.21
C SER A 259 2.89 -46.08 26.46
N SER A 260 1.63 -46.41 26.75
CA SER A 260 0.89 -46.47 28.02
C SER A 260 1.11 -45.43 29.15
N PRO A 261 0.02 -44.95 29.79
CA PRO A 261 0.07 -43.92 30.82
C PRO A 261 0.18 -44.52 32.23
N ASP A 262 1.40 -44.65 32.77
CA ASP A 262 1.58 -44.65 34.22
C ASP A 262 3.07 -44.45 34.57
N ASN A 263 3.48 -43.21 34.82
CA ASN A 263 4.44 -43.00 35.90
C ASN A 263 4.40 -41.56 36.41
N ARG A 264 3.59 -41.40 37.46
CA ARG A 264 3.65 -40.29 38.40
C ARG A 264 5.01 -40.30 39.10
N PHE A 265 6.01 -39.64 38.54
CA PHE A 265 7.13 -39.15 39.35
C PHE A 265 6.75 -37.80 39.95
N ARG A 266 6.15 -37.92 41.14
CA ARG A 266 6.26 -36.93 42.21
C ARG A 266 7.71 -36.45 42.27
N VAL A 267 7.97 -35.21 41.87
CA VAL A 267 9.01 -34.42 42.53
C VAL A 267 8.28 -33.31 43.26
N SER A 268 8.13 -33.60 44.55
CA SER A 268 7.57 -32.75 45.57
C SER A 268 8.20 -31.36 45.53
N ARG A 269 7.31 -30.38 45.54
CA ARG A 269 7.47 -29.09 46.20
C ARG A 269 8.13 -29.30 47.58
N ALA A 270 9.45 -29.22 47.65
CA ALA A 270 10.20 -29.19 48.89
C ALA A 270 11.54 -28.46 48.68
N SER A 271 11.83 -27.59 49.64
CA SER A 271 13.13 -26.94 49.88
C SER A 271 13.54 -25.78 48.99
N VAL A 272 12.96 -24.63 49.31
CA VAL A 272 13.65 -23.34 49.31
C VAL A 272 14.85 -23.45 50.28
N ASN A 273 16.07 -23.15 49.80
CA ASN A 273 17.35 -23.03 50.53
C ASN A 273 18.30 -24.24 50.55
N GLU A 274 18.87 -24.59 49.39
CA GLU A 274 20.19 -25.25 49.34
C GLU A 274 20.98 -24.67 48.15
N PRO A 275 22.26 -24.27 48.30
CA PRO A 275 23.04 -23.79 47.16
C PRO A 275 23.24 -24.97 46.21
N ILE A 276 22.45 -24.98 45.13
CA ILE A 276 22.60 -25.91 44.01
C ILE A 276 24.08 -25.92 43.65
N ASN A 277 24.73 -27.08 43.80
CA ASN A 277 26.16 -27.24 43.60
C ASN A 277 26.46 -27.09 42.10
N MET A 278 26.59 -25.83 41.66
CA MET A 278 26.77 -25.42 40.27
C MET A 278 27.96 -26.13 39.63
N ASP A 279 29.00 -26.42 40.42
CA ASP A 279 30.19 -27.12 39.95
C ASP A 279 29.89 -28.57 39.55
N ALA A 280 28.99 -29.25 40.28
CA ALA A 280 28.55 -30.61 39.92
C ALA A 280 27.68 -30.60 38.65
N GLN A 281 26.83 -29.57 38.47
CA GLN A 281 26.06 -29.42 37.23
C GLN A 281 26.97 -29.11 36.04
N LEU A 282 27.95 -28.21 36.20
CA LEU A 282 28.94 -27.90 35.17
C LEU A 282 29.81 -29.12 34.82
N ALA A 283 30.17 -29.94 35.81
CA ALA A 283 30.87 -31.20 35.58
C ALA A 283 30.01 -32.16 34.74
N SER A 284 28.72 -32.31 35.07
CA SER A 284 27.79 -33.15 34.30
C SER A 284 27.58 -32.66 32.86
N ILE A 285 27.56 -31.34 32.64
CA ILE A 285 27.46 -30.75 31.31
C ILE A 285 28.72 -31.02 30.50
N LYS A 286 29.90 -30.85 31.11
CA LYS A 286 31.19 -31.15 30.46
C LYS A 286 31.29 -32.62 30.08
N GLU A 287 30.84 -33.52 30.94
CA GLU A 287 30.82 -34.95 30.66
C GLU A 287 29.89 -35.31 29.50
N LYS A 288 28.67 -34.77 29.49
CA LYS A 288 27.73 -34.93 28.35
C LYS A 288 28.29 -34.37 27.05
N TYR A 289 28.97 -33.23 27.11
CA TYR A 289 29.59 -32.62 25.94
C TYR A 289 30.76 -33.45 25.41
N ASN A 290 31.56 -34.06 26.30
CA ASN A 290 32.63 -34.99 25.90
C ASN A 290 32.06 -36.24 25.23
N GLN A 291 30.99 -36.83 25.79
CA GLN A 291 30.31 -37.97 25.17
C GLN A 291 29.76 -37.63 23.77
N TYR A 292 29.18 -36.43 23.61
CA TYR A 292 28.75 -35.93 22.30
C TYR A 292 29.91 -35.80 21.31
N LEU A 293 31.05 -35.26 21.75
CA LEU A 293 32.24 -35.14 20.89
C LEU A 293 32.81 -36.51 20.49
N GLU A 294 32.81 -37.49 21.39
CA GLU A 294 33.23 -38.86 21.09
C GLU A 294 32.30 -39.53 20.08
N ALA A 295 30.98 -39.42 20.27
CA ALA A 295 29.99 -39.93 19.31
C ALA A 295 30.11 -39.26 17.93
N ARG A 296 30.43 -37.97 17.89
CA ARG A 296 30.65 -37.25 16.63
C ARG A 296 31.94 -37.66 15.94
N LYS A 297 33.01 -37.93 16.69
CA LYS A 297 34.27 -38.46 16.17
C LYS A 297 34.08 -39.87 15.60
N SER A 298 33.36 -40.76 16.30
CA SER A 298 33.10 -42.11 15.80
C SER A 298 32.23 -42.10 14.53
N LEU A 299 31.27 -41.17 14.43
CA LEU A 299 30.47 -40.98 13.21
C LEU A 299 31.33 -40.44 12.05
N LEU A 300 32.25 -39.52 12.31
CA LEU A 300 33.21 -39.03 11.31
C LEU A 300 34.15 -40.13 10.85
N ASP A 301 34.63 -40.98 11.75
CA ASP A 301 35.46 -42.14 11.40
C ASP A 301 34.68 -43.13 10.53
N LEU A 302 33.44 -43.45 10.87
CA LEU A 302 32.56 -44.30 10.05
C LEU A 302 32.34 -43.73 8.65
N ILE A 303 32.10 -42.42 8.54
CA ILE A 303 31.95 -41.75 7.23
C ILE A 303 33.27 -41.76 6.45
N SER A 304 34.40 -41.60 7.13
CA SER A 304 35.73 -41.60 6.51
C SER A 304 36.14 -42.98 5.99
N GLN A 305 35.61 -44.05 6.57
CA GLN A 305 35.89 -45.44 6.19
C GLN A 305 35.06 -45.95 5.01
N HIS A 306 34.09 -45.17 4.49
CA HIS A 306 33.40 -45.54 3.25
C HIS A 306 34.31 -45.34 2.03
N PRO A 307 34.71 -46.42 1.32
CA PRO A 307 35.48 -46.28 0.09
C PRO A 307 34.57 -45.66 -0.97
N LYS A 308 34.98 -44.52 -1.53
CA LYS A 308 34.29 -43.90 -2.67
C LYS A 308 34.24 -44.92 -3.82
N PRO A 309 33.07 -45.27 -4.37
CA PRO A 309 33.03 -46.07 -5.58
C PRO A 309 33.57 -45.24 -6.75
N ASP A 310 34.64 -45.75 -7.36
CA ASP A 310 35.26 -45.19 -8.56
C ASP A 310 34.32 -45.40 -9.76
N ILE A 311 33.57 -44.37 -10.12
CA ILE A 311 32.70 -44.39 -11.30
C ILE A 311 33.54 -43.98 -12.50
N ARG A 312 34.12 -44.98 -13.16
CA ARG A 312 34.75 -44.84 -14.47
C ARG A 312 33.66 -44.75 -15.55
N PRO A 313 33.58 -43.69 -16.36
CA PRO A 313 32.56 -43.58 -17.39
C PRO A 313 32.89 -44.49 -18.59
N LEU A 314 31.96 -45.40 -18.92
CA LEU A 314 32.03 -46.30 -20.06
C LEU A 314 31.71 -45.54 -21.36
N LYS A 315 32.59 -45.67 -22.36
CA LYS A 315 32.41 -45.17 -23.73
C LYS A 315 31.30 -45.96 -24.44
N PRO A 316 30.56 -45.36 -25.40
CA PRO A 316 29.58 -46.09 -26.19
C PRO A 316 30.29 -46.83 -27.33
N GLU A 317 30.13 -48.16 -27.39
CA GLU A 317 30.36 -48.94 -28.59
C GLU A 317 29.02 -49.31 -29.23
N GLU A 318 28.95 -49.08 -30.53
CA GLU A 318 27.92 -49.54 -31.45
C GLU A 318 28.01 -51.05 -31.61
N GLN A 319 26.88 -51.77 -31.56
CA GLN A 319 26.69 -52.97 -32.37
C GLN A 319 25.22 -53.41 -32.43
N ASN A 320 24.75 -53.56 -33.67
CA ASN A 320 23.56 -54.29 -34.09
C ASN A 320 23.51 -55.71 -33.50
N SER A 321 22.32 -56.23 -33.22
CA SER A 321 21.70 -57.38 -33.93
C SER A 321 20.45 -57.87 -33.20
N GLN A 322 19.60 -58.54 -33.97
CA GLN A 322 18.21 -58.95 -33.75
C GLN A 322 17.98 -60.06 -32.71
N ASP A 323 16.68 -60.24 -32.44
CA ASP A 323 15.97 -61.41 -31.89
C ASP A 323 16.26 -61.69 -30.40
N GLU A 324 15.28 -61.84 -29.51
CA GLU A 324 14.16 -62.76 -29.59
C GLU A 324 13.22 -62.47 -28.40
N SER A 325 11.96 -62.87 -28.55
CA SER A 325 10.94 -62.80 -27.52
C SER A 325 11.34 -63.53 -26.24
N LEU A 326 11.47 -62.80 -25.14
CA LEU A 326 11.24 -63.37 -23.80
C LEU A 326 10.36 -62.42 -23.02
N ALA A 327 9.08 -62.76 -22.99
CA ALA A 327 8.17 -62.35 -21.92
C ALA A 327 8.76 -62.84 -20.60
N SER A 328 9.62 -62.02 -20.01
CA SER A 328 10.05 -62.20 -18.63
C SER A 328 8.83 -61.99 -17.75
N GLN A 329 8.36 -63.09 -17.17
CA GLN A 329 7.38 -63.10 -16.11
C GLN A 329 7.88 -62.16 -15.01
N THR A 330 7.29 -60.97 -14.95
CA THR A 330 7.51 -60.03 -13.86
C THR A 330 7.02 -60.71 -12.60
N THR A 331 7.93 -60.90 -11.65
CA THR A 331 7.64 -61.32 -10.29
C THR A 331 6.52 -60.44 -9.69
N PRO A 332 5.57 -61.02 -8.94
CA PRO A 332 4.40 -60.29 -8.41
C PRO A 332 4.75 -59.17 -7.42
N ALA A 333 6.01 -59.06 -6.99
CA ALA A 333 6.51 -57.94 -6.19
C ALA A 333 6.54 -56.60 -6.97
N GLY A 334 6.74 -56.64 -8.29
CA GLY A 334 6.74 -55.45 -9.15
C GLY A 334 5.34 -54.83 -9.32
N GLN A 335 4.29 -55.67 -9.38
CA GLN A 335 2.89 -55.22 -9.39
C GLN A 335 2.41 -54.67 -8.04
N LEU A 336 3.04 -55.06 -6.91
CA LEU A 336 2.69 -54.53 -5.59
C LEU A 336 3.31 -53.15 -5.31
N LEU A 337 4.51 -52.87 -5.83
CA LEU A 337 5.20 -51.58 -5.63
C LEU A 337 4.80 -50.49 -6.63
N THR A 338 4.28 -50.87 -7.80
CA THR A 338 3.87 -49.94 -8.86
C THR A 338 2.89 -48.86 -8.40
N PRO A 339 1.80 -49.14 -7.65
CA PRO A 339 0.90 -48.09 -7.18
C PRO A 339 1.57 -47.10 -6.21
N TYR A 340 2.53 -47.56 -5.39
CA TYR A 340 3.28 -46.69 -4.48
C TYR A 340 4.27 -45.79 -5.23
N LEU A 341 4.91 -46.30 -6.28
CA LEU A 341 5.78 -45.49 -7.14
C LEU A 341 4.98 -44.47 -7.95
N GLU A 342 3.79 -44.83 -8.45
CA GLU A 342 2.89 -43.89 -9.10
C GLU A 342 2.42 -42.77 -8.14
N GLN A 343 2.10 -43.13 -6.89
CA GLN A 343 1.72 -42.16 -5.86
C GLN A 343 2.90 -41.24 -5.48
N LEU A 344 4.12 -41.78 -5.38
CA LEU A 344 5.32 -40.98 -5.12
C LEU A 344 5.64 -40.03 -6.29
N LEU A 345 5.46 -40.49 -7.54
CA LEU A 345 5.60 -39.64 -8.73
C LEU A 345 4.52 -38.55 -8.78
N ALA A 346 3.28 -38.86 -8.40
CA ALA A 346 2.21 -37.88 -8.28
C ALA A 346 2.53 -36.80 -7.23
N LEU A 347 2.96 -37.21 -6.03
CA LEU A 347 3.42 -36.29 -4.98
C LEU A 347 4.63 -35.45 -5.42
N SER A 348 5.58 -36.04 -6.15
CA SER A 348 6.72 -35.29 -6.70
C SER A 348 6.27 -34.21 -7.70
N ARG A 349 5.27 -34.52 -8.55
CA ARG A 349 4.69 -33.53 -9.48
C ARG A 349 3.95 -32.43 -8.73
N GLU A 350 3.19 -32.77 -7.69
CA GLU A 350 2.50 -31.80 -6.83
C GLU A 350 3.51 -30.88 -6.12
N GLN A 351 4.56 -31.44 -5.52
CA GLN A 351 5.62 -30.67 -4.88
C GLN A 351 6.30 -29.72 -5.86
N LYS A 352 6.60 -30.17 -7.08
CA LYS A 352 7.13 -29.29 -8.14
C LYS A 352 6.15 -28.16 -8.49
N GLY A 353 4.85 -28.46 -8.56
CA GLY A 353 3.79 -27.48 -8.75
C GLY A 353 3.75 -26.44 -7.63
N LEU A 354 3.79 -26.87 -6.37
CA LEU A 354 3.83 -25.99 -5.21
C LEU A 354 5.09 -25.12 -5.15
N ILE A 355 6.26 -25.68 -5.51
CA ILE A 355 7.51 -24.91 -5.60
C ILE A 355 7.40 -23.84 -6.69
N ALA A 356 6.83 -24.17 -7.86
CA ALA A 356 6.61 -23.21 -8.94
C ALA A 356 5.58 -22.13 -8.55
N GLN A 357 4.51 -22.49 -7.85
CA GLN A 357 3.55 -21.52 -7.33
C GLN A 357 4.18 -20.60 -6.28
N LYS A 358 4.96 -21.16 -5.35
CA LYS A 358 5.68 -20.38 -4.32
C LYS A 358 6.67 -19.42 -4.97
N SER A 359 7.43 -19.87 -5.97
CA SER A 359 8.39 -18.99 -6.67
C SER A 359 7.67 -17.89 -7.46
N HIS A 360 6.56 -18.20 -8.12
CA HIS A 360 5.72 -17.21 -8.78
C HIS A 360 5.20 -16.16 -7.80
N LEU A 361 4.58 -16.59 -6.69
CA LEU A 361 4.07 -15.68 -5.66
C LEU A 361 5.18 -14.81 -5.06
N ASN A 362 6.33 -15.39 -4.74
CA ASN A 362 7.46 -14.64 -4.22
C ASN A 362 7.97 -13.60 -5.23
N ASN A 363 8.05 -13.97 -6.52
CA ASN A 363 8.43 -13.03 -7.58
C ASN A 363 7.40 -11.90 -7.73
N THR A 364 6.10 -12.20 -7.68
CA THR A 364 5.05 -11.18 -7.73
C THR A 364 5.11 -10.25 -6.52
N ILE A 365 5.26 -10.79 -5.30
CA ILE A 365 5.38 -10.00 -4.08
C ILE A 365 6.61 -9.09 -4.15
N ASN A 366 7.78 -9.62 -4.52
CA ASN A 366 9.01 -8.83 -4.62
C ASN A 366 8.89 -7.74 -5.70
N LYS A 367 8.21 -8.03 -6.81
CA LYS A 367 7.91 -7.02 -7.83
C LYS A 367 7.03 -5.90 -7.26
N GLN A 368 5.94 -6.26 -6.58
CA GLN A 368 5.03 -5.29 -5.95
C GLN A 368 5.72 -4.47 -4.85
N VAL A 369 6.57 -5.08 -4.03
CA VAL A 369 7.34 -4.36 -3.01
C VAL A 369 8.32 -3.37 -3.65
N LYS A 370 9.01 -3.76 -4.73
CA LYS A 370 9.88 -2.86 -5.47
C LYS A 370 9.12 -1.70 -6.11
N GLU A 371 7.98 -1.97 -6.73
CA GLU A 371 7.11 -0.93 -7.30
C GLU A 371 6.58 0.01 -6.20
N ASN A 372 6.16 -0.51 -5.05
CA ASN A 372 5.68 0.31 -3.95
C ASN A 372 6.80 1.14 -3.31
N THR A 373 8.01 0.58 -3.17
CA THR A 373 9.15 1.33 -2.62
C THR A 373 9.60 2.47 -3.55
N THR A 374 9.56 2.28 -4.88
CA THR A 374 9.86 3.36 -5.82
C THR A 374 8.78 4.44 -5.82
N VAL A 375 7.50 4.06 -5.74
CA VAL A 375 6.40 5.02 -5.60
C VAL A 375 6.49 5.81 -4.30
N LEU A 376 6.79 5.15 -3.17
CA LEU A 376 6.99 5.83 -1.89
C LEU A 376 8.19 6.79 -1.92
N ASP A 377 9.27 6.43 -2.62
CA ASP A 377 10.41 7.33 -2.82
C ASP A 377 10.04 8.55 -3.68
N HIS A 378 9.25 8.35 -4.72
CA HIS A 378 8.75 9.43 -5.57
C HIS A 378 7.87 10.40 -4.78
N LEU A 379 6.88 9.87 -4.06
CA LEU A 379 6.04 10.67 -3.19
C LEU A 379 6.86 11.40 -2.12
N ALA A 380 7.89 10.76 -1.57
CA ALA A 380 8.75 11.39 -0.57
C ALA A 380 9.55 12.58 -1.15
N GLN A 381 9.91 12.53 -2.43
CA GLN A 381 10.56 13.63 -3.14
C GLN A 381 9.58 14.77 -3.47
N GLU A 382 8.32 14.47 -3.75
CA GLU A 382 7.28 15.46 -4.01
C GLU A 382 6.71 16.10 -2.73
N SER A 383 6.88 15.42 -1.60
CA SER A 383 6.42 15.90 -0.30
C SER A 383 7.11 17.20 0.09
N GLN A 384 6.31 18.22 0.37
CA GLN A 384 6.79 19.43 1.05
C GLN A 384 6.88 19.25 2.56
N LEU A 385 6.20 18.22 3.10
CA LEU A 385 6.10 17.96 4.53
C LEU A 385 7.40 17.38 5.10
N ILE A 386 8.01 16.43 4.39
CA ILE A 386 9.25 15.76 4.85
C ILE A 386 10.44 16.74 4.93
N PRO A 387 10.69 17.62 3.93
CA PRO A 387 11.75 18.61 4.03
C PRO A 387 11.52 19.65 5.14
N ALA A 388 10.26 20.01 5.41
CA ALA A 388 9.91 20.93 6.49
C ALA A 388 10.17 20.35 7.89
N HIS A 389 9.98 19.03 8.05
CA HIS A 389 10.14 18.33 9.32
C HIS A 389 11.04 17.09 9.19
N LEU A 390 12.34 17.33 9.05
CA LEU A 390 13.34 16.27 8.91
C LEU A 390 13.45 15.42 10.18
N MET A 391 13.32 14.11 10.04
CA MET A 391 13.53 13.18 11.16
C MET A 391 15.02 13.11 11.53
N PRO A 392 15.39 13.33 12.81
CA PRO A 392 16.77 13.20 13.27
C PRO A 392 17.31 11.78 13.00
N GLY A 393 18.40 11.66 12.24
CA GLY A 393 19.07 10.38 11.96
C GLY A 393 18.65 9.65 10.68
N ALA A 394 17.58 10.09 9.98
CA ALA A 394 17.14 9.44 8.74
C ALA A 394 18.19 9.49 7.61
N ASN A 395 19.07 10.50 7.60
CA ASN A 395 20.14 10.63 6.60
C ASN A 395 21.38 9.78 6.90
N ARG A 396 21.53 9.23 8.11
CA ARG A 396 22.69 8.39 8.46
C ARG A 396 22.55 6.94 8.03
N ALA A 397 21.33 6.44 7.85
CA ALA A 397 21.08 5.03 7.54
C ALA A 397 21.37 4.64 6.07
N LYS A 398 21.54 5.62 5.15
CA LYS A 398 21.77 5.33 3.72
C LYS A 398 23.23 5.05 3.33
N SER A 399 24.18 5.08 4.26
CA SER A 399 25.62 4.87 3.97
C SER A 399 26.17 3.49 4.40
N SER A 400 25.35 2.57 4.92
CA SER A 400 25.80 1.25 5.34
C SER A 400 24.85 0.17 4.82
N SER A 401 25.05 -0.25 3.57
CA SER A 401 24.47 -1.50 3.07
C SER A 401 25.51 -2.26 2.23
N THR A 402 26.61 -2.62 2.88
CA THR A 402 27.32 -3.85 2.53
C THR A 402 26.39 -5.03 2.83
N GLY A 403 26.23 -5.90 1.83
CA GLY A 403 25.20 -6.94 1.78
C GLY A 403 25.25 -8.00 2.88
N LEU A 404 24.33 -8.95 2.75
CA LEU A 404 24.07 -10.13 3.58
C LEU A 404 22.86 -10.00 4.54
N SER A 405 21.65 -9.73 4.02
CA SER A 405 20.37 -10.19 4.61
C SER A 405 19.21 -9.95 3.64
N ALA A 406 19.12 -10.74 2.57
CA ALA A 406 18.21 -10.48 1.45
C ALA A 406 16.86 -11.25 1.47
N ILE A 407 16.43 -11.79 2.62
CA ILE A 407 15.22 -12.66 2.64
C ILE A 407 14.07 -12.07 3.49
N ASN A 408 14.35 -11.20 4.46
CA ASN A 408 13.31 -10.56 5.31
C ASN A 408 13.32 -9.02 5.26
N ASP A 409 14.18 -8.42 4.45
CA ASP A 409 14.44 -6.98 4.46
C ASP A 409 13.42 -6.16 3.65
N ASP A 410 12.71 -6.78 2.71
CA ASP A 410 11.80 -6.08 1.79
C ASP A 410 10.58 -5.45 2.50
N TYR A 411 10.04 -6.10 3.55
CA TYR A 411 8.97 -5.53 4.37
C TYR A 411 9.49 -4.42 5.30
N LEU A 412 10.70 -4.59 5.83
CA LEU A 412 11.40 -3.59 6.64
C LEU A 412 11.74 -2.34 5.82
N GLN A 413 11.99 -2.49 4.52
CA GLN A 413 12.25 -1.38 3.60
C GLN A 413 11.02 -0.49 3.38
N VAL A 414 9.82 -1.06 3.21
CA VAL A 414 8.58 -0.26 3.08
C VAL A 414 8.27 0.45 4.39
N SER A 415 8.29 -0.26 5.51
CA SER A 415 8.05 0.33 6.83
C SER A 415 9.07 1.43 7.15
N GLY A 416 10.35 1.21 6.84
CA GLY A 416 11.42 2.18 7.02
C GLY A 416 11.22 3.47 6.23
N ARG A 417 10.69 3.38 5.01
CA ARG A 417 10.42 4.55 4.14
C ARG A 417 9.17 5.34 4.56
N VAL A 418 8.23 4.71 5.27
CA VAL A 418 7.02 5.39 5.78
C VAL A 418 7.30 6.13 7.10
N LYS A 419 8.27 5.70 7.91
CA LYS A 419 8.59 6.35 9.20
C LYS A 419 8.85 7.87 9.12
N PRO A 420 9.62 8.39 8.14
CA PRO A 420 9.79 9.84 7.98
C PRO A 420 8.49 10.60 7.76
N TRP A 421 7.51 10.00 7.07
CA TRP A 421 6.20 10.61 6.84
C TRP A 421 5.38 10.72 8.12
N VAL A 422 5.36 9.65 8.91
CA VAL A 422 4.65 9.64 10.20
C VAL A 422 5.25 10.69 11.14
N TYR A 423 6.58 10.75 11.22
CA TYR A 423 7.26 11.75 12.02
C TYR A 423 6.97 13.16 11.51
N ALA A 424 7.10 13.41 10.20
CA ALA A 424 6.87 14.74 9.63
C ALA A 424 5.41 15.21 9.84
N ALA A 425 4.44 14.30 9.76
CA ALA A 425 3.03 14.59 10.04
C ALA A 425 2.80 14.93 11.53
N GLU A 426 3.43 14.19 12.44
CA GLU A 426 3.35 14.47 13.87
C GLU A 426 3.99 15.82 14.21
N GLN A 427 5.15 16.12 13.65
CA GLN A 427 5.83 17.41 13.84
C GLN A 427 5.05 18.57 13.24
N ALA A 428 4.46 18.41 12.05
CA ALA A 428 3.61 19.43 11.47
C ALA A 428 2.38 19.69 12.35
N LYS A 429 1.76 18.64 12.90
CA LYS A 429 0.65 18.77 13.85
C LYS A 429 1.06 19.56 15.08
N ILE A 430 2.21 19.24 15.68
CA ILE A 430 2.74 19.97 16.85
C ILE A 430 3.00 21.43 16.49
N ALA A 431 3.67 21.70 15.36
CA ALA A 431 3.97 23.06 14.91
C ALA A 431 2.70 23.88 14.66
N THR A 432 1.63 23.28 14.11
CA THR A 432 0.35 23.97 13.96
C THR A 432 -0.31 24.29 15.29
N PHE A 433 -0.19 23.41 16.28
CA PHE A 433 -0.72 23.68 17.62
C PHE A 433 0.07 24.76 18.34
N GLU A 434 1.39 24.77 18.20
CA GLU A 434 2.24 25.83 18.74
C GLU A 434 1.90 27.18 18.11
N MET A 435 1.78 27.25 16.79
CA MET A 435 1.37 28.48 16.09
C MET A 435 -0.01 28.99 16.53
N VAL A 436 -0.99 28.09 16.72
CA VAL A 436 -2.32 28.48 17.21
C VAL A 436 -2.23 28.96 18.66
N ALA A 437 -1.44 28.32 19.52
CA ALA A 437 -1.23 28.74 20.90
C ALA A 437 -0.57 30.13 20.97
N GLU A 438 0.48 30.36 20.19
CA GLU A 438 1.14 31.67 20.08
C GLU A 438 0.16 32.75 19.63
N LYS A 439 -0.70 32.47 18.64
CA LYS A 439 -1.71 33.43 18.17
C LYS A 439 -2.80 33.71 19.19
N ILE A 440 -3.16 32.72 20.02
CA ILE A 440 -4.09 32.91 21.14
C ILE A 440 -3.44 33.76 22.22
N GLU A 441 -2.17 33.53 22.55
CA GLU A 441 -1.41 34.31 23.53
C GLU A 441 -1.23 35.76 23.05
N GLU A 442 -0.83 35.97 21.80
CA GLU A 442 -0.79 37.31 21.18
C GLU A 442 -2.16 38.00 21.24
N GLY A 443 -3.24 37.26 20.96
CA GLY A 443 -4.61 37.77 21.05
C GLY A 443 -5.01 38.15 22.47
N GLN A 444 -4.61 37.36 23.47
CA GLN A 444 -4.85 37.64 24.88
C GLN A 444 -4.07 38.89 25.33
N VAL A 445 -2.79 39.01 24.98
CA VAL A 445 -1.97 40.18 25.30
C VAL A 445 -2.54 41.43 24.62
N ALA A 446 -3.00 41.34 23.37
CA ALA A 446 -3.66 42.44 22.68
C ALA A 446 -4.99 42.84 23.36
N LEU A 447 -5.76 41.86 23.83
CA LEU A 447 -7.00 42.09 24.58
C LEU A 447 -6.70 42.77 25.93
N GLU A 448 -5.74 42.28 26.70
CA GLU A 448 -5.30 42.88 27.95
C GLU A 448 -4.83 44.33 27.74
N GLY A 449 -4.05 44.58 26.68
CA GLY A 449 -3.67 45.94 26.28
C GLY A 449 -4.87 46.82 25.92
N SER A 450 -5.86 46.27 25.20
CA SER A 450 -7.09 47.01 24.90
C SER A 450 -7.93 47.31 26.14
N LEU A 451 -7.99 46.39 27.11
CA LEU A 451 -8.68 46.60 28.40
C LEU A 451 -7.96 47.66 29.24
N GLN A 452 -6.63 47.63 29.26
CA GLN A 452 -5.84 48.62 29.98
C GLN A 452 -6.03 50.01 29.39
N THR A 453 -5.98 50.15 28.06
CA THR A 453 -6.26 51.44 27.40
C THR A 453 -7.69 51.90 27.62
N LEU A 454 -8.69 51.01 27.66
CA LEU A 454 -10.07 51.36 27.99
C LEU A 454 -10.18 51.85 29.45
N ALA A 455 -9.53 51.17 30.40
CA ALA A 455 -9.49 51.60 31.79
C ALA A 455 -8.81 52.97 31.96
N GLU A 456 -7.75 53.25 31.20
CA GLU A 456 -7.12 54.58 31.15
C GLU A 456 -8.07 55.64 30.58
N ILE A 457 -8.82 55.32 29.53
CA ILE A 457 -9.84 56.19 28.95
C ILE A 457 -10.94 56.48 29.99
N ASP A 458 -11.46 55.46 30.68
CA ASP A 458 -12.47 55.63 31.74
C ASP A 458 -11.98 56.52 32.89
N LEU A 459 -10.69 56.41 33.25
CA LEU A 459 -10.05 57.28 34.23
C LEU A 459 -9.94 58.73 33.73
N LEU A 460 -9.63 58.94 32.45
CA LEU A 460 -9.58 60.27 31.82
C LEU A 460 -10.97 60.90 31.67
N LEU A 461 -12.01 60.11 31.45
CA LEU A 461 -13.41 60.56 31.44
C LEU A 461 -13.93 60.89 32.85
N GLY A 462 -13.12 60.72 33.90
CA GLY A 462 -13.47 61.07 35.27
C GLY A 462 -14.47 60.10 35.91
N ARG A 463 -14.63 58.90 35.33
CA ARG A 463 -15.43 57.82 35.92
C ARG A 463 -14.60 57.13 37.00
N LYS A 464 -14.26 57.86 38.08
CA LYS A 464 -13.63 57.24 39.25
C LYS A 464 -14.65 56.31 39.92
N GLU A 465 -14.22 55.09 40.19
CA GLU A 465 -14.82 54.20 41.17
C GLU A 465 -14.99 54.95 42.49
N GLY A 466 -16.23 55.38 42.73
CA GLY A 466 -16.52 56.31 43.81
C GLY A 466 -17.99 56.66 43.89
N GLU A 467 -18.88 55.69 43.71
CA GLU A 467 -20.18 55.66 44.39
C GLU A 467 -20.73 54.23 44.33
N THR A 468 -20.85 53.63 45.50
CA THR A 468 -21.51 52.34 45.69
C THR A 468 -23.02 52.54 45.77
N ALA A 469 -23.73 51.56 45.22
CA ALA A 469 -25.09 51.16 45.58
C ALA A 469 -26.24 52.14 45.26
N THR A 470 -26.91 51.88 44.14
CA THR A 470 -28.35 51.62 44.20
C THR A 470 -28.67 50.35 43.42
N GLN A 471 -29.52 49.54 44.04
CA GLN A 471 -30.10 48.32 43.52
C GLN A 471 -30.62 48.52 42.09
N ASN A 472 -30.24 47.64 41.19
CA ASN A 472 -31.23 47.06 40.28
C ASN A 472 -30.74 45.67 39.87
N GLU A 473 -31.35 44.66 40.48
CA GLU A 473 -31.46 43.34 39.89
C GLU A 473 -32.19 43.48 38.55
N GLY A 474 -31.67 42.79 37.54
CA GLY A 474 -32.34 42.57 36.27
C GLY A 474 -32.00 43.59 35.20
N GLU A 475 -30.96 43.31 34.43
CA GLU A 475 -30.97 43.53 32.98
C GLU A 475 -29.84 42.70 32.37
N ASP A 476 -30.22 41.48 32.03
CA ASP A 476 -29.47 40.54 31.20
C ASP A 476 -29.16 41.14 29.82
N ASP A 477 -28.01 40.75 29.27
CA ASP A 477 -27.81 40.42 27.86
C ASP A 477 -28.51 41.29 26.81
N ILE A 478 -28.00 42.51 26.61
CA ILE A 478 -28.33 43.35 25.44
C ILE A 478 -27.70 42.80 24.13
N TRP A 479 -26.78 41.84 24.18
CA TRP A 479 -26.09 41.32 22.99
C TRP A 479 -26.59 39.97 22.46
N MET A 480 -27.62 39.36 23.07
CA MET A 480 -28.14 38.04 22.65
C MET A 480 -29.53 38.07 21.98
N ALA A 481 -30.12 39.25 21.75
CA ALA A 481 -31.54 39.36 21.38
C ALA A 481 -31.83 39.96 19.99
N GLU A 482 -30.89 40.01 19.05
CA GLU A 482 -31.17 40.43 17.67
C GLU A 482 -31.28 39.22 16.73
N GLY A 483 -32.46 38.60 16.76
CA GLY A 483 -32.77 37.47 15.88
C GLY A 483 -34.22 36.99 15.87
N SER A 484 -35.17 37.68 16.52
CA SER A 484 -36.59 37.34 16.38
C SER A 484 -37.48 38.57 16.35
N SER A 485 -38.06 38.81 15.18
CA SER A 485 -39.06 39.84 14.91
C SER A 485 -40.38 39.61 15.67
N PRO A 486 -41.15 40.69 15.96
CA PRO A 486 -42.18 40.68 17.00
C PRO A 486 -43.54 40.20 16.48
N THR A 487 -44.23 39.37 17.28
CA THR A 487 -45.66 39.08 17.11
C THR A 487 -46.51 40.07 17.91
N ARG A 488 -47.44 40.73 17.21
CA ARG A 488 -48.50 41.58 17.78
C ARG A 488 -49.59 40.72 18.43
N LYS A 489 -50.09 41.17 19.58
CA LYS A 489 -51.29 40.64 20.26
C LYS A 489 -52.54 40.83 19.40
N HIS A 490 -53.33 39.77 19.22
CA HIS A 490 -54.80 39.84 19.19
C HIS A 490 -55.46 38.49 19.52
N THR A 491 -56.18 38.46 20.64
CA THR A 491 -57.46 37.78 20.94
C THR A 491 -57.73 36.32 20.53
N ARG A 492 -58.15 35.57 21.56
CA ARG A 492 -59.30 34.63 21.64
C ARG A 492 -59.18 33.20 21.06
N ARG A 493 -59.49 32.28 22.00
CA ARG A 493 -60.22 30.99 21.89
C ARG A 493 -59.57 29.87 21.08
N GLY A 494 -59.42 28.73 21.76
CA GLY A 494 -58.73 27.56 21.24
C GLY A 494 -59.50 26.70 20.26
N SER A 495 -58.78 25.72 19.72
CA SER A 495 -59.28 24.41 19.30
C SER A 495 -58.10 23.51 18.96
N LYS A 496 -58.32 22.22 19.22
CA LYS A 496 -57.56 21.02 18.87
C LYS A 496 -56.82 21.03 17.53
N MET A 497 -55.66 20.37 17.56
CA MET A 497 -55.22 19.25 16.70
C MET A 497 -55.15 19.48 15.18
N VAL A 498 -53.99 19.19 14.59
CA VAL A 498 -53.77 18.40 13.34
C VAL A 498 -52.39 18.73 12.76
N GLU A 499 -51.58 17.69 12.58
CA GLU A 499 -50.37 17.64 11.77
C GLU A 499 -50.71 17.88 10.28
N PRO A 500 -49.87 18.55 9.47
CA PRO A 500 -49.39 17.82 8.29
C PRO A 500 -47.99 18.23 7.75
N THR A 501 -47.21 17.20 7.43
CA THR A 501 -46.44 16.93 6.20
C THR A 501 -45.79 18.06 5.36
N ALA A 502 -44.47 17.90 5.22
CA ALA A 502 -43.68 17.82 3.97
C ALA A 502 -43.40 19.05 3.07
N SER A 503 -42.15 19.01 2.56
CA SER A 503 -41.53 19.81 1.48
C SER A 503 -40.93 21.15 1.95
N THR A 504 -39.71 21.58 1.61
CA THR A 504 -38.80 21.29 0.48
C THR A 504 -37.34 21.47 0.89
N LYS A 505 -36.48 20.73 0.19
CA LYS A 505 -35.02 20.61 0.32
C LYS A 505 -34.27 21.91 0.00
N THR A 506 -33.31 22.28 0.85
CA THR A 506 -32.06 22.94 0.46
C THR A 506 -30.94 22.35 1.31
N GLY A 507 -30.41 21.21 0.88
CA GLY A 507 -29.22 20.59 1.48
C GLY A 507 -27.98 21.31 0.98
N THR A 508 -27.24 21.92 1.91
CA THR A 508 -25.96 22.56 1.64
C THR A 508 -24.88 21.49 1.53
N VAL A 509 -23.88 21.72 0.68
CA VAL A 509 -22.75 20.82 0.32
C VAL A 509 -22.00 20.20 1.53
N TRP A 510 -22.19 20.76 2.72
CA TRP A 510 -21.59 20.32 3.98
C TRP A 510 -22.27 19.08 4.61
N ASP A 511 -23.50 18.73 4.24
CA ASP A 511 -24.17 17.53 4.76
C ASP A 511 -23.61 16.21 4.17
N MET A 512 -22.75 16.29 3.15
CA MET A 512 -22.09 15.12 2.53
C MET A 512 -20.76 14.73 3.19
N VAL A 513 -20.23 15.50 4.15
CA VAL A 513 -18.88 15.25 4.71
C VAL A 513 -18.90 14.45 6.02
N ASN A 514 -20.08 14.23 6.62
CA ASN A 514 -20.19 13.37 7.80
C ASN A 514 -20.38 11.90 7.38
N GLY A 515 -19.29 11.13 7.46
CA GLY A 515 -19.19 9.73 7.10
C GLY A 515 -20.10 8.80 7.91
N ASN A 516 -21.34 8.65 7.45
CA ASN A 516 -22.25 7.57 7.84
C ASN A 516 -22.77 6.87 6.57
N LEU A 517 -21.91 6.07 5.94
CA LEU A 517 -22.30 5.10 4.93
C LEU A 517 -22.37 3.73 5.60
N GLY A 518 -23.57 3.30 6.00
CA GLY A 518 -23.72 1.93 6.49
C GLY A 518 -24.99 1.55 7.26
N LEU A 519 -26.16 2.11 7.00
CA LEU A 519 -27.42 1.47 7.39
C LEU A 519 -28.49 1.74 6.31
N LEU A 520 -28.72 0.74 5.46
CA LEU A 520 -29.90 0.67 4.60
C LEU A 520 -31.13 0.58 5.52
N ARG A 521 -31.91 1.65 5.56
CA ARG A 521 -33.27 1.64 6.10
C ARG A 521 -34.12 0.77 5.18
N ASN A 522 -34.65 -0.32 5.72
CA ASN A 522 -35.78 -1.02 5.15
C ASN A 522 -37.03 -0.18 5.49
N ASP A 523 -37.66 0.39 4.47
CA ASP A 523 -39.02 0.92 4.60
C ASP A 523 -40.00 -0.21 4.21
N GLU A 524 -40.98 -0.45 5.08
CA GLU A 524 -42.21 -1.22 4.82
C GLU A 524 -43.17 -0.45 3.90
#